data_AF-A0A7D5K9A8-F1
#
_entry.id   AF-A0A7D5K9A8-F1
#
_cell.length_a   1.000
_cell.length_b   1.000
_cell.length_c   1.000
_cell.angle_alpha   90.00
_cell.angle_beta   90.00
_cell.angle_gamma   90.00
#
_symmetry.space_group_name_H-M   'P 1'
#
loop_
_entity.id
_entity.type
_entity.pdbx_description
1 polymer ?
#
loop_
_entity_poly.entity_id
_entity_poly.type
_entity_poly.pdbx_seq_one_letter_code
_entity_poly.pdbx_strand_id
1 'polypeptide(L)' 'MTLQLVLALLAGVFTGALFSAIQVPIPAPPSLPGLLGIGGIFLGYKGVEWLGFQFDVLAAISGLF' A
#
# COMPACT_ATOMS: atom_id res chain seq x y z
N MET A 1 -12.87 -5.54 -12.58
CA MET A 1 -13.12 -4.99 -11.24
C MET A 1 -13.20 -6.10 -10.20
N THR A 2 -14.28 -6.90 -10.13
CA THR A 2 -14.43 -7.94 -9.09
C THR A 2 -13.42 -9.09 -9.21
N LEU A 3 -13.18 -9.59 -10.42
CA LEU A 3 -12.22 -10.68 -10.64
C LEU A 3 -10.79 -10.29 -10.21
N GLN A 4 -10.37 -9.04 -10.46
CA GLN A 4 -9.04 -8.55 -10.07
C GLN A 4 -8.86 -8.54 -8.55
N LEU A 5 -9.91 -8.21 -7.79
CA LEU A 5 -9.89 -8.24 -6.32
C LEU A 5 -9.72 -9.68 -5.80
N VAL A 6 -10.47 -10.62 -6.38
CA VAL A 6 -10.37 -12.05 -6.03
C VAL A 6 -8.98 -12.59 -6.36
N LEU A 7 -8.46 -12.29 -7.55
CA LEU A 7 -7.12 -12.70 -7.96
C LEU A 7 -6.03 -12.08 -7.09
N ALA A 8 -6.16 -10.81 -6.69
CA ALA A 8 -5.21 -10.14 -5.81
C ALA A 8 -5.19 -10.76 -4.40
N LEU A 9 -6.36 -11.08 -3.85
CA LEU A 9 -6.47 -11.80 -2.58
C LEU A 9 -5.85 -13.20 -2.67
N LEU A 10 -6.18 -13.96 -3.71
CA LEU A 10 -5.61 -15.29 -3.92
C LEU A 10 -4.09 -15.23 -4.07
N ALA A 11 -3.56 -14.29 -4.86
CA ALA A 11 -2.12 -14.10 -5.00
C ALA A 11 -1.47 -13.84 -3.63
N GLY A 12 -2.03 -12.94 -2.81
CA GLY A 12 -1.53 -12.68 -1.45
C GLY A 12 -1.56 -13.91 -0.55
N VAL A 13 -2.66 -14.67 -0.56
CA VAL A 13 -2.79 -15.92 0.21
C VAL A 13 -1.76 -16.96 -0.25
N PHE A 14 -1.61 -17.17 -1.55
CA PHE A 14 -0.64 -18.11 -2.11
C PHE A 14 0.80 -17.71 -1.79
N THR A 15 1.17 -16.44 -1.96
CA THR A 15 2.49 -15.94 -1.60
C THR A 15 2.76 -16.11 -0.09
N GLY A 16 1.81 -15.75 0.77
CA GLY A 16 1.96 -15.95 2.21
C GLY A 16 2.12 -17.42 2.61
N ALA A 17 1.27 -18.29 2.06
CA ALA A 17 1.33 -19.73 2.31
C ALA A 17 2.64 -20.35 1.81
N LEU A 18 3.10 -19.96 0.62
CA LEU A 18 4.35 -20.45 0.04
C LEU A 18 5.54 -20.09 0.92
N PHE A 19 5.68 -18.81 1.30
CA PHE A 19 6.80 -18.34 2.13
C PHE A 19 6.79 -18.98 3.52
N SER A 20 5.61 -19.17 4.11
CA SER A 20 5.46 -19.91 5.37
C SER A 20 5.85 -21.37 5.22
N ALA A 21 5.50 -22.03 4.11
CA ALA A 21 5.83 -23.43 3.86
C ALA A 21 7.33 -23.67 3.69
N ILE A 22 8.05 -22.74 3.02
CA ILE A 22 9.50 -22.81 2.82
C ILE A 22 10.31 -22.19 3.98
N GLN A 23 9.64 -21.69 5.03
CA GLN A 23 10.25 -21.08 6.22
C GLN A 23 11.18 -19.90 5.91
N VAL A 24 10.89 -19.15 4.85
CA VAL A 24 11.61 -17.92 4.49
C VAL A 24 10.86 -16.72 5.05
N PRO A 25 11.55 -15.67 5.55
CA PRO A 25 10.89 -14.44 5.98
C PRO A 25 9.98 -13.89 4.88
N ILE A 26 8.76 -13.53 5.25
CA ILE A 26 7.80 -13.00 4.29
C ILE A 26 8.25 -11.60 3.79
N PRO A 27 8.03 -11.24 2.52
CA PRO A 27 8.35 -9.90 2.00
C PRO A 27 7.38 -8.82 2.50
N ALA A 28 6.18 -9.20 2.94
CA ALA A 28 5.15 -8.31 3.43
C ALA A 28 5.36 -7.95 4.93
N PRO A 29 4.75 -6.87 5.45
CA PRO A 29 4.87 -6.53 6.86
C PRO A 29 4.39 -7.69 7.75
N PRO A 30 5.23 -8.19 8.68
CA PRO A 30 4.92 -9.38 9.48
C PRO A 30 3.98 -9.13 10.65
N SER A 31 3.52 -7.89 10.83
CA SER A 31 2.76 -7.47 12.01
C SER A 31 1.49 -6.72 11.63
N LEU A 32 0.45 -6.87 12.46
CA LEU A 32 -0.79 -6.10 12.35
C LEU A 32 -0.54 -4.58 12.26
N PRO A 33 0.34 -3.97 13.08
CA PRO A 33 0.71 -2.56 12.91
C PRO A 33 1.25 -2.21 11.52
N GLY A 34 2.05 -3.09 10.90
CA GLY A 34 2.57 -2.87 9.56
C GLY A 34 1.47 -2.86 8.49
N LEU A 35 0.51 -3.79 8.58
CA LEU A 35 -0.64 -3.83 7.68
C LEU A 35 -1.55 -2.60 7.84
N LEU A 36 -1.78 -2.17 9.10
CA LEU A 36 -2.52 -0.95 9.40
C LEU A 36 -1.82 0.30 8.88
N GLY A 37 -0.48 0.34 8.91
CA GLY A 37 0.32 1.42 8.32
C GLY A 37 0.10 1.55 6.81
N ILE A 38 0.16 0.43 6.06
CA ILE A 38 -0.12 0.43 4.62
C ILE A 38 -1.56 0.87 4.32
N GLY A 39 -2.54 0.35 5.07
CA GLY A 39 -3.93 0.76 4.95
C GLY A 39 -4.13 2.25 5.24
N GLY A 40 -3.47 2.77 6.28
CA GLY A 40 -3.49 4.18 6.65
C GLY A 40 -2.89 5.09 5.59
N ILE A 41 -1.81 4.69 4.92
CA ILE A 41 -1.22 5.41 3.78
C ILE A 41 -2.24 5.54 2.65
N PHE A 42 -2.90 4.45 2.28
CA PHE A 42 -3.92 4.47 1.22
C PHE A 42 -5.12 5.35 1.58
N LEU A 43 -5.62 5.23 2.81
CA LEU A 43 -6.73 6.06 3.30
C LEU A 43 -6.35 7.54 3.37
N GLY A 44 -5.14 7.87 3.83
CA GLY A 44 -4.63 9.24 3.85
C GLY A 44 -4.54 9.82 2.44
N TYR A 45 -3.99 9.06 1.49
CA TYR A 45 -3.94 9.45 0.08
C TYR A 45 -5.33 9.74 -0.49
N LYS A 46 -6.29 8.83 -0.30
CA LYS A 46 -7.68 9.02 -0.75
C LYS A 46 -8.40 10.17 -0.03
N GLY A 47 -8.11 10.38 1.25
CA GLY A 47 -8.66 11.48 2.02
C GLY A 47 -8.20 12.83 1.45
N VAL A 48 -6.89 12.98 1.20
CA VAL A 48 -6.33 14.21 0.59
C VAL A 48 -6.86 14.42 -0.83
N GLU A 49 -6.94 13.36 -1.63
CA GLU A 49 -7.53 13.41 -2.98
C GLU A 49 -8.98 13.91 -2.96
N TRP A 50 -9.80 13.40 -2.03
CA TRP A 50 -11.20 13.81 -1.88
C TRP A 50 -11.35 15.26 -1.41
N LEU A 51 -10.46 15.72 -0.53
CA LEU A 51 -10.42 17.10 -0.06
C LEU A 51 -9.87 18.08 -1.12
N GLY A 52 -9.28 17.58 -2.21
CA GLY A 52 -8.70 18.41 -3.27
C GLY A 52 -7.43 19.15 -2.86
N PHE A 53 -6.83 18.80 -1.72
CA PHE A 53 -5.61 19.44 -1.20
C PHE A 53 -4.37 18.81 -1.84
N GLN A 54 -4.04 19.22 -3.06
CA GLN A 54 -2.79 18.80 -3.72
C GLN A 54 -1.77 19.93 -3.65
N PHE A 55 -0.62 19.67 -3.02
CA PHE A 55 0.49 20.61 -2.97
C PHE A 55 1.55 20.18 -3.98
N ASP A 56 1.81 21.03 -4.98
CA ASP A 56 2.87 20.80 -5.95
C ASP A 56 4.22 21.20 -5.33
N VAL A 57 4.87 20.23 -4.71
CA VAL A 57 6.21 20.38 -4.13
C VAL A 57 7.24 20.77 -5.18
N LEU A 58 7.10 20.26 -6.41
CA LEU A 58 8.05 20.53 -7.48
C LEU A 58 7.94 21.99 -7.93
N ALA A 59 6.73 22.49 -8.13
CA ALA A 59 6.49 23.91 -8.40
C ALA A 59 7.04 24.79 -7.27
N ALA A 60 6.74 24.43 -6.01
CA ALA A 60 7.21 25.19 -4.85
C ALA A 60 8.74 25.25 -4.75
N ILE A 61 9.46 24.16 -5.04
CA ILE A 61 10.92 24.11 -5.01
C ILE A 61 11.52 24.80 -6.24
N SER A 62 10.91 24.64 -7.41
CA SER A 62 11.39 25.29 -8.64
C SER A 62 11.31 26.82 -8.60
N GLY A 63 10.45 27.40 -7.77
CA GLY A 63 10.41 28.85 -7.52
C GLY A 63 11.46 29.37 -6.53
N LEU A 64 12.26 28.49 -5.90
CA LEU A 64 13.28 28.86 -4.91
C LEU A 64 14.70 28.95 -5.50
N PHE A 65 14.90 28.50 -6.74
CA PHE A 65 16.17 28.52 -7.46
C PHE A 65 16.00 29.27 -8.78
#